data_AF-A0A661UJP0-F1
#
_entry.id   AF-A0A661UJP0-F1
#
_cell.length_a   1.000
_cell.length_b   1.000
_cell.length_c   1.000
_cell.angle_alpha   90.00
_cell.angle_beta   90.00
_cell.angle_gamma   90.00
#
_symmetry.space_group_name_H-M   'P 1'
#
loop_
_entity.id
_entity.type
_entity.pdbx_description
1 polymer ?
#
loop_
_entity_poly.entity_id
_entity_poly.type
_entity_poly.pdbx_seq_one_letter_code
_entity_poly.pdbx_strand_id
1 'polypeptide(L)'
;LDFQHGLLERWKDKLSSLMQNVVDEKKIVKFIPNNLDSFFEICFILDNINKIPENANLWLIYLLTFISDNTTLEKVAKIVYSLDFLYSKIMLQQNEISQLTKKIDELLKIINHFSKDDGTYLSSLTEAPIEETRFALFSINILEDLIQDMQDMIVNYKVNFNPITKIYQNIKDLNKTYEVIVHGNQ
;
A
#
# COMPACT_ATOMS: atom_id res chain seq x y z
N LEU A 1 -2.78 -16.66 -5.77
CA LEU A 1 -3.59 -15.65 -5.04
C LEU A 1 -3.68 -14.43 -5.96
N ASP A 2 -4.59 -14.49 -6.93
CA ASP A 2 -4.76 -13.39 -7.91
C ASP A 2 -5.83 -12.39 -7.46
N PHE A 3 -6.53 -12.72 -6.36
CA PHE A 3 -7.63 -11.94 -5.83
C PHE A 3 -7.22 -10.48 -5.57
N GLN A 4 -6.15 -10.26 -4.81
CA GLN A 4 -5.63 -8.93 -4.55
C GLN A 4 -4.99 -8.27 -5.79
N HIS A 5 -4.46 -9.07 -6.73
CA HIS A 5 -3.86 -8.56 -7.97
C HIS A 5 -4.89 -7.92 -8.91
N GLY A 6 -6.16 -8.37 -8.84
CA GLY A 6 -7.27 -7.72 -9.54
C GLY A 6 -7.48 -6.26 -9.14
N LEU A 7 -6.94 -5.80 -8.00
CA LEU A 7 -7.01 -4.39 -7.61
C LEU A 7 -6.20 -3.48 -8.54
N LEU A 8 -5.02 -3.91 -8.97
CA LEU A 8 -4.15 -3.14 -9.87
C LEU A 8 -4.79 -2.96 -11.24
N GLU A 9 -5.38 -4.03 -11.81
CA GLU A 9 -6.09 -3.94 -13.09
C GLU A 9 -7.29 -2.99 -13.01
N ARG A 10 -8.05 -3.01 -11.90
CA ARG A 10 -9.16 -2.07 -11.72
C ARG A 10 -8.69 -0.61 -11.60
N TRP A 11 -7.59 -0.36 -10.89
CA TRP A 11 -7.01 0.98 -10.84
C TRP A 11 -6.49 1.43 -12.20
N LYS A 12 -5.86 0.52 -12.95
CA LYS A 12 -5.40 0.77 -14.32
C LYS A 12 -6.56 1.12 -15.25
N ASP A 13 -7.65 0.37 -15.21
CA ASP A 13 -8.85 0.66 -15.99
C ASP A 13 -9.42 2.03 -15.62
N LYS A 14 -9.56 2.31 -14.32
CA LYS A 14 -10.07 3.58 -13.79
C LYS A 14 -9.21 4.79 -14.19
N LEU A 15 -7.89 4.63 -14.25
CA LEU A 15 -6.94 5.71 -14.50
C LEU A 15 -6.42 5.76 -15.94
N SER A 16 -6.85 4.84 -16.80
CA SER A 16 -6.38 4.68 -18.19
C SER A 16 -6.44 5.98 -19.01
N SER A 17 -7.56 6.72 -18.92
CA SER A 17 -7.74 7.98 -19.64
C SER A 17 -6.80 9.07 -19.14
N LEU A 18 -6.57 9.16 -17.83
CA LEU A 18 -5.64 10.10 -17.23
C LEU A 18 -4.19 9.75 -17.59
N MET A 19 -3.84 8.46 -17.58
CA MET A 19 -2.52 7.98 -17.99
C MET A 19 -2.21 8.36 -19.44
N GLN A 20 -3.16 8.16 -20.37
CA GLN A 20 -2.99 8.53 -21.79
C GLN A 20 -2.67 10.02 -21.94
N ASN A 21 -3.42 10.88 -21.27
CA ASN A 21 -3.20 12.33 -21.31
C ASN A 21 -1.81 12.73 -20.80
N VAL A 22 -1.34 12.14 -19.69
CA VAL A 22 -0.03 12.48 -19.11
C VAL A 22 1.13 12.03 -20.01
N VAL A 23 1.00 10.88 -20.67
CA VAL A 23 1.98 10.38 -21.65
C VAL A 23 2.10 11.35 -22.82
N ASP A 24 0.96 11.76 -23.38
CA ASP A 24 0.90 12.62 -24.56
C ASP A 24 1.48 14.02 -24.30
N GLU A 25 1.27 14.57 -23.11
CA GLU A 25 1.69 15.92 -22.76
C GLU A 25 3.14 16.03 -22.24
N LYS A 26 3.87 14.91 -22.07
CA LYS A 26 5.23 14.84 -21.48
C LYS A 26 5.39 15.61 -20.16
N LYS A 27 4.33 15.78 -19.37
CA LYS A 27 4.38 16.55 -18.11
C LYS A 27 5.27 15.84 -17.10
N ILE A 28 6.26 16.56 -16.56
CA ILE A 28 7.02 16.13 -15.39
C ILE A 28 6.29 16.70 -14.18
N VAL A 29 5.87 15.85 -13.25
CA VAL A 29 5.18 16.29 -12.04
C VAL A 29 6.22 16.83 -11.06
N LYS A 30 6.26 18.16 -10.92
CA LYS A 30 7.13 18.87 -9.97
C LYS A 30 6.46 19.16 -8.62
N PHE A 31 5.15 18.99 -8.53
CA PHE A 31 4.35 19.33 -7.35
C PHE A 31 3.85 18.08 -6.64
N ILE A 32 4.00 18.05 -5.31
CA ILE A 32 3.45 17.00 -4.45
C ILE A 32 1.94 17.26 -4.27
N PRO A 33 1.04 16.35 -4.68
CA PRO A 33 -0.39 16.53 -4.47
C PRO A 33 -0.75 16.69 -3.01
N ASN A 34 -1.74 17.53 -2.70
CA ASN A 34 -2.12 17.89 -1.34
C ASN A 34 -3.16 16.95 -0.68
N ASN A 35 -3.64 15.95 -1.42
CA ASN A 35 -4.62 14.98 -0.97
C ASN A 35 -4.21 13.58 -1.43
N LEU A 36 -4.63 12.57 -0.68
CA LEU A 36 -4.19 11.19 -0.89
C LEU A 36 -4.63 10.62 -2.24
N ASP A 37 -5.84 10.94 -2.72
CA ASP A 37 -6.35 10.41 -3.98
C ASP A 37 -5.48 10.88 -5.15
N SER A 38 -5.27 12.20 -5.27
CA SER A 38 -4.39 12.76 -6.29
C SER A 38 -2.93 12.32 -6.10
N PHE A 39 -2.46 12.14 -4.86
CA PHE A 39 -1.11 11.63 -4.59
C PHE A 39 -0.93 10.23 -5.16
N PHE A 40 -1.86 9.33 -4.82
CA PHE A 40 -1.89 7.96 -5.31
C PHE A 40 -1.99 7.91 -6.84
N GLU A 41 -2.89 8.67 -7.45
CA GLU A 41 -3.06 8.71 -8.91
C GLU A 41 -1.76 9.07 -9.61
N ILE A 42 -1.03 10.06 -9.09
CA ILE A 42 0.27 10.45 -9.65
C ILE A 42 1.32 9.37 -9.44
N CYS A 43 1.44 8.79 -8.25
CA CYS A 43 2.35 7.66 -8.02
C CYS A 43 2.07 6.51 -9.00
N PHE A 44 0.80 6.15 -9.18
CA PHE A 44 0.35 5.12 -10.11
C PHE A 44 0.72 5.43 -11.56
N ILE A 45 0.48 6.66 -12.02
CA ILE A 45 0.85 7.08 -13.38
C ILE A 45 2.37 7.04 -13.57
N LEU A 46 3.12 7.60 -12.62
CA LEU A 46 4.58 7.65 -12.68
C LEU A 46 5.20 6.24 -12.72
N ASP A 47 4.68 5.33 -11.91
CA ASP A 47 5.09 3.92 -11.90
C ASP A 47 4.89 3.26 -13.27
N ASN A 48 3.68 3.39 -13.84
CA ASN A 48 3.35 2.78 -15.13
C ASN A 48 4.12 3.36 -16.32
N ILE A 49 4.57 4.62 -16.25
CA ILE A 49 5.42 5.24 -17.28
C ILE A 49 6.92 5.17 -16.95
N ASN A 50 7.30 4.43 -15.91
CA ASN A 50 8.67 4.25 -15.42
C ASN A 50 9.39 5.59 -15.15
N LYS A 51 8.69 6.55 -14.53
CA LYS A 51 9.26 7.82 -14.07
C LYS A 51 9.28 7.90 -12.56
N ILE A 52 10.18 8.73 -12.04
CA ILE A 52 10.36 8.96 -10.60
C ILE A 52 10.07 10.44 -10.35
N PRO A 53 9.34 10.80 -9.28
CA PRO A 53 9.12 12.20 -8.94
C PRO A 53 10.42 12.88 -8.49
N GLU A 54 10.54 14.18 -8.75
CA GLU A 54 11.63 14.99 -8.18
C GLU A 54 11.51 15.01 -6.64
N ASN A 55 12.62 14.77 -5.94
CA ASN A 55 12.70 14.66 -4.47
C ASN A 55 11.82 13.56 -3.86
N ALA A 56 11.90 12.33 -4.40
CA ALA A 56 11.11 11.19 -3.92
C ALA A 56 11.18 10.92 -2.39
N ASN A 57 12.30 11.25 -1.70
CA ASN A 57 12.36 11.19 -0.23
C ASN A 57 11.31 12.10 0.42
N LEU A 58 11.16 13.33 -0.06
CA LEU A 58 10.17 14.28 0.45
C LEU A 58 8.74 13.77 0.19
N TRP A 59 8.51 13.14 -0.96
CA TRP A 59 7.23 12.52 -1.27
C TRP A 59 6.91 11.39 -0.29
N LEU A 60 7.89 10.53 0.03
CA LEU A 60 7.69 9.46 1.02
C LEU A 60 7.34 10.05 2.38
N ILE A 61 8.10 11.02 2.87
CA ILE A 61 7.83 11.64 4.17
C ILE A 61 6.45 12.31 4.19
N TYR A 62 6.06 12.98 3.10
CA TYR A 62 4.73 13.57 2.97
C TYR A 62 3.62 12.50 2.94
N LEU A 63 3.83 11.38 2.24
CA LEU A 63 2.90 10.25 2.21
C LEU A 63 2.61 9.72 3.62
N LEU A 64 3.65 9.61 4.46
CA LEU A 64 3.51 9.15 5.84
C LEU A 64 2.59 10.04 6.70
N THR A 65 2.36 11.29 6.30
CA THR A 65 1.45 12.22 7.00
C THR A 65 -0.03 11.89 6.76
N PHE A 66 -0.37 11.13 5.71
CA PHE A 66 -1.75 10.69 5.47
C PHE A 66 -2.19 9.54 6.39
N ILE A 67 -1.24 8.90 7.09
CA ILE A 67 -1.53 7.77 7.99
C ILE A 67 -2.03 8.33 9.33
N SER A 68 -3.29 8.03 9.62
CA SER A 68 -4.00 8.41 10.86
C SER A 68 -5.01 7.34 11.30
N ASP A 69 -5.50 7.41 12.53
CA ASP A 69 -6.44 6.42 13.09
C ASP A 69 -7.77 6.29 12.32
N ASN A 70 -8.16 7.30 11.54
CA ASN A 70 -9.40 7.31 10.74
C ASN A 70 -9.20 6.85 9.29
N THR A 71 -8.09 6.16 8.99
CA THR A 71 -7.76 5.71 7.64
C THR A 71 -8.54 4.44 7.29
N THR A 72 -9.39 4.51 6.26
CA THR A 72 -10.11 3.34 5.73
C THR A 72 -9.17 2.39 4.99
N LEU A 73 -9.59 1.14 4.79
CA LEU A 73 -8.79 0.12 4.09
C LEU A 73 -8.47 0.51 2.64
N GLU A 74 -9.39 1.16 1.92
CA GLU A 74 -9.10 1.72 0.60
C GLU A 74 -7.94 2.73 0.64
N LYS A 75 -7.96 3.64 1.63
CA LYS A 75 -6.89 4.63 1.81
C LYS A 75 -5.58 3.96 2.20
N VAL A 76 -5.62 2.93 3.06
CA VAL A 76 -4.44 2.13 3.39
C VAL A 76 -3.86 1.51 2.13
N ALA A 77 -4.67 0.91 1.26
CA ALA A 77 -4.20 0.30 0.01
C ALA A 77 -3.51 1.33 -0.92
N LYS A 78 -4.08 2.54 -1.05
CA LYS A 78 -3.47 3.64 -1.80
C LYS A 78 -2.13 4.09 -1.20
N ILE A 79 -2.06 4.20 0.13
CA ILE A 79 -0.85 4.57 0.84
C ILE A 79 0.24 3.51 0.63
N VAL A 80 -0.10 2.24 0.83
CA VAL A 80 0.82 1.11 0.73
C VAL A 80 1.36 0.95 -0.70
N TYR A 81 0.51 1.08 -1.72
CA TYR A 81 0.97 1.09 -3.11
C TYR A 81 1.95 2.24 -3.38
N SER A 82 1.60 3.46 -2.95
CA SER A 82 2.44 4.63 -3.16
C SER A 82 3.77 4.52 -2.40
N LEU A 83 3.74 3.87 -1.23
CA LEU A 83 4.90 3.62 -0.39
C LEU A 83 5.88 2.68 -1.08
N ASP A 84 5.40 1.55 -1.58
CA ASP A 84 6.21 0.56 -2.31
C ASP A 84 6.88 1.17 -3.55
N PHE A 85 6.08 1.89 -4.35
CA PHE A 85 6.59 2.63 -5.50
C PHE A 85 7.73 3.57 -5.11
N LEU A 86 7.54 4.43 -4.10
CA LEU A 86 8.54 5.42 -3.69
C LEU A 86 9.77 4.78 -3.04
N TYR A 87 9.56 3.81 -2.15
CA TYR A 87 10.62 3.13 -1.40
C TYR A 87 11.65 2.51 -2.34
N SER A 88 11.20 1.87 -3.42
CA SER A 88 12.08 1.24 -4.42
C SER A 88 12.99 2.22 -5.17
N LYS A 89 12.78 3.54 -5.06
CA LYS A 89 13.48 4.58 -5.84
C LYS A 89 14.40 5.48 -5.02
N ILE A 90 14.51 5.24 -3.72
CA ILE A 90 15.21 6.15 -2.81
C ILE A 90 16.20 5.44 -1.90
N MET A 91 17.15 6.21 -1.39
CA MET A 91 17.99 5.81 -0.27
C MET A 91 17.53 6.59 0.96
N LEU A 92 17.17 5.85 2.01
CA LEU A 92 16.71 6.44 3.26
C LEU A 92 17.84 6.56 4.28
N GLN A 93 17.80 7.63 5.05
CA GLN A 93 18.61 7.84 6.23
C GLN A 93 18.03 7.08 7.43
N GLN A 94 18.86 6.81 8.45
CA GLN A 94 18.45 5.99 9.60
C GLN A 94 17.24 6.56 10.36
N ASN A 95 17.12 7.88 10.47
CA ASN A 95 15.97 8.55 11.07
C ASN A 95 14.70 8.39 10.22
N GLU A 96 14.79 8.47 8.89
CA GLU A 96 13.66 8.25 7.97
C GLU A 96 13.19 6.80 8.05
N ILE A 97 14.12 5.84 8.16
CA ILE A 97 13.81 4.42 8.36
C ILE A 97 13.11 4.18 9.69
N SER A 98 13.57 4.83 10.76
CA SER A 98 12.89 4.72 12.06
C SER A 98 11.45 5.23 11.98
N GLN A 99 11.20 6.31 11.24
CA GLN A 99 9.85 6.84 11.01
C GLN A 99 9.01 5.88 10.16
N LEU A 100 9.56 5.39 9.04
CA LEU A 100 8.90 4.42 8.16
C LEU A 100 8.53 3.15 8.92
N THR A 101 9.46 2.61 9.72
CA THR A 101 9.24 1.40 10.54
C THR A 101 8.04 1.57 11.47
N LYS A 102 7.95 2.72 12.16
CA LYS A 102 6.81 3.02 13.04
C LYS A 102 5.49 3.11 12.28
N LYS A 103 5.53 3.70 11.08
CA LYS A 103 4.34 3.88 10.25
C LYS A 103 3.86 2.58 9.60
N ILE A 104 4.75 1.67 9.23
CA ILE A 104 4.40 0.31 8.81
C ILE A 104 3.68 -0.44 9.94
N ASP A 105 4.20 -0.36 11.16
CA ASP A 105 3.58 -1.00 12.33
C ASP A 105 2.20 -0.40 12.65
N GLU A 106 2.04 0.92 12.47
CA GLU A 106 0.74 1.62 12.55
C GLU A 106 -0.24 1.14 11.49
N LEU A 107 0.19 1.01 10.22
CA LEU A 107 -0.64 0.50 9.13
C LEU A 107 -1.12 -0.93 9.38
N LEU A 108 -0.24 -1.83 9.84
CA LEU A 108 -0.62 -3.20 10.19
C LEU A 108 -1.64 -3.23 11.34
N LYS A 109 -1.50 -2.34 12.33
CA LYS A 109 -2.49 -2.20 13.42
C LYS A 109 -3.84 -1.72 12.90
N ILE A 110 -3.86 -0.72 12.01
CA ILE A 110 -5.09 -0.23 11.37
C ILE A 110 -5.78 -1.36 10.60
N ILE A 111 -5.05 -2.11 9.77
CA ILE A 111 -5.60 -3.23 9.00
C ILE A 111 -6.21 -4.28 9.94
N ASN A 112 -5.46 -4.68 10.98
CA ASN A 112 -5.91 -5.69 11.93
C ASN A 112 -7.09 -5.25 12.79
N HIS A 113 -7.23 -3.94 13.06
CA HIS A 113 -8.39 -3.38 13.75
C HIS A 113 -9.69 -3.62 12.97
N PHE A 114 -9.63 -3.63 11.64
CA PHE A 114 -10.80 -3.84 10.77
C PHE A 114 -11.11 -5.31 10.47
N SER A 115 -10.30 -6.26 10.96
CA SER A 115 -10.56 -7.69 10.82
C SER A 115 -11.78 -8.12 11.62
N LYS A 116 -12.65 -8.94 11.00
CA LYS A 116 -13.86 -9.50 11.60
C LYS A 116 -13.69 -10.99 11.90
N ASP A 117 -14.52 -11.49 12.81
CA ASP A 117 -14.44 -12.89 13.26
C ASP A 117 -14.89 -13.90 12.19
N ASP A 118 -15.54 -13.44 11.12
CA ASP A 118 -15.94 -14.24 9.95
C ASP A 118 -14.84 -14.33 8.88
N GLY A 119 -13.66 -13.73 9.10
CA GLY A 119 -12.56 -13.71 8.16
C GLY A 119 -12.61 -12.56 7.15
N THR A 120 -13.63 -11.69 7.19
CA THR A 120 -13.67 -10.48 6.37
C THR A 120 -12.94 -9.32 7.03
N TYR A 121 -12.72 -8.26 6.25
CA TYR A 121 -12.28 -6.96 6.75
C TYR A 121 -13.32 -5.89 6.39
N LEU A 122 -13.55 -4.93 7.28
CA LEU A 122 -14.54 -3.88 7.07
C LEU A 122 -14.22 -2.61 7.85
N SER A 123 -13.89 -1.54 7.13
CA SER A 123 -13.65 -0.18 7.65
C SER A 123 -14.69 0.85 7.18
N SER A 124 -15.39 0.56 6.08
CA SER A 124 -16.46 1.39 5.55
C SER A 124 -17.77 0.61 5.42
N LEU A 125 -18.91 1.30 5.53
CA LEU A 125 -20.24 0.75 5.23
C LEU A 125 -20.64 0.94 3.75
N THR A 126 -19.86 1.70 2.99
CA THR A 126 -20.16 1.99 1.58
C THR A 126 -19.62 0.94 0.62
N GLU A 127 -18.53 0.28 1.00
CA GLU A 127 -17.86 -0.73 0.20
C GLU A 127 -18.33 -2.13 0.58
N ALA A 128 -18.36 -3.04 -0.40
CA ALA A 128 -18.70 -4.42 -0.13
C ALA A 128 -17.60 -5.08 0.74
N PRO A 129 -17.94 -5.93 1.73
CA PRO A 129 -16.94 -6.59 2.58
C PRO A 129 -15.86 -7.35 1.82
N ILE A 130 -16.20 -7.92 0.65
CA ILE A 130 -15.24 -8.62 -0.21
C ILE A 130 -14.20 -7.68 -0.81
N GLU A 131 -14.56 -6.43 -1.09
CA GLU A 131 -13.67 -5.40 -1.62
C GLU A 131 -12.77 -4.81 -0.53
N GLU A 132 -13.34 -4.55 0.66
CA GLU A 132 -12.56 -4.15 1.83
C GLU A 132 -11.54 -5.24 2.22
N THR A 133 -11.93 -6.51 2.12
CA THR A 133 -11.01 -7.66 2.28
C THR A 133 -9.91 -7.64 1.22
N ARG A 134 -10.22 -7.31 -0.04
CA ARG A 134 -9.21 -7.16 -1.11
C ARG A 134 -8.19 -6.08 -0.77
N PHE A 135 -8.64 -4.91 -0.31
CA PHE A 135 -7.74 -3.83 0.11
C PHE A 135 -6.83 -4.24 1.26
N ALA A 136 -7.37 -4.94 2.27
CA ALA A 136 -6.58 -5.44 3.39
C ALA A 136 -5.50 -6.44 2.95
N LEU A 137 -5.87 -7.43 2.13
CA LEU A 137 -4.96 -8.46 1.65
C LEU A 137 -3.87 -7.91 0.73
N PHE A 138 -4.23 -6.98 -0.15
CA PHE A 138 -3.28 -6.25 -0.98
C PHE A 138 -2.25 -5.52 -0.11
N SER A 139 -2.74 -4.81 0.90
CA SER A 139 -1.89 -4.02 1.79
C SER A 139 -0.97 -4.89 2.66
N ILE A 140 -1.49 -5.99 3.22
CA ILE A 140 -0.68 -6.94 4.01
C ILE A 140 0.44 -7.52 3.15
N ASN A 141 0.14 -7.94 1.91
CA ASN A 141 1.15 -8.52 1.03
C ASN A 141 2.33 -7.56 0.82
N ILE A 142 2.05 -6.33 0.40
CA ILE A 142 3.09 -5.34 0.12
C ILE A 142 3.84 -4.94 1.40
N LEU A 143 3.15 -4.77 2.53
CA LEU A 143 3.82 -4.43 3.80
C LEU A 143 4.74 -5.56 4.28
N GLU A 144 4.34 -6.82 4.08
CA GLU A 144 5.18 -7.97 4.39
C GLU A 144 6.42 -8.03 3.50
N ASP A 145 6.26 -7.82 2.19
CA ASP A 145 7.37 -7.74 1.24
C ASP A 145 8.34 -6.61 1.63
N LEU A 146 7.82 -5.42 1.96
CA LEU A 146 8.62 -4.28 2.40
C LEU A 146 9.39 -4.55 3.69
N ILE A 147 8.78 -5.24 4.66
CA ILE A 147 9.46 -5.62 5.91
C ILE A 147 10.60 -6.59 5.61
N GLN A 148 10.40 -7.56 4.72
CA GLN A 148 11.45 -8.51 4.31
C GLN A 148 12.62 -7.80 3.64
N ASP A 149 12.35 -6.90 2.69
CA ASP A 149 13.38 -6.10 2.03
C ASP A 149 14.19 -5.27 3.04
N MET A 150 13.50 -4.63 4.00
CA MET A 150 14.16 -3.86 5.06
C MET A 150 15.00 -4.74 6.00
N GLN A 151 14.60 -5.99 6.23
CA GLN A 151 15.34 -6.97 7.03
C GLN A 151 16.59 -7.48 6.28
N ASP A 152 16.53 -7.68 4.98
CA ASP A 152 17.70 -8.10 4.21
C ASP A 152 18.78 -7.00 4.15
N MET A 153 18.39 -5.74 4.32
CA MET A 153 19.30 -4.61 4.43
C MET A 153 19.89 -4.38 5.84
N ILE A 154 19.83 -5.35 6.75
CA ILE A 154 20.33 -5.26 8.15
C ILE A 154 21.79 -4.76 8.27
N VAL A 155 22.63 -5.00 7.26
CA VAL A 155 24.01 -4.47 7.24
C VAL A 155 24.04 -2.93 7.22
N ASN A 156 23.07 -2.32 6.54
CA ASN A 156 22.98 -0.87 6.37
C ASN A 156 22.03 -0.22 7.40
N TYR A 157 21.04 -0.97 7.90
CA TYR A 157 19.96 -0.41 8.70
C TYR A 157 19.67 -1.23 9.97
N LYS A 158 19.70 -0.56 11.13
CA LYS A 158 19.24 -1.17 12.39
C LYS A 158 17.71 -1.14 12.45
N VAL A 159 17.07 -2.08 11.77
CA VAL A 159 15.60 -2.23 11.76
C VAL A 159 15.20 -3.28 12.79
N ASN A 160 14.14 -3.01 13.55
CA ASN A 160 13.62 -3.91 14.58
C ASN A 160 12.19 -4.35 14.23
N PHE A 161 12.06 -5.17 13.19
CA PHE A 161 10.81 -5.86 12.86
C PHE A 161 10.90 -7.33 13.27
N ASN A 162 9.75 -7.91 13.63
CA ASN A 162 9.65 -9.36 13.70
C ASN A 162 9.84 -9.94 12.29
N PRO A 163 10.68 -10.97 12.10
CA PRO A 163 10.85 -11.62 10.80
C PRO A 163 9.53 -12.07 10.18
N ILE A 164 9.30 -11.72 8.91
CA ILE A 164 8.23 -12.31 8.11
C ILE A 164 8.77 -13.59 7.49
N THR A 165 8.26 -14.73 7.95
CA THR A 165 8.77 -16.06 7.57
C THR A 165 7.80 -16.84 6.68
N LYS A 166 6.61 -16.31 6.47
CA LYS A 166 5.52 -16.92 5.71
C LYS A 166 4.73 -15.82 5.01
N ILE A 167 4.24 -16.11 3.82
CA ILE A 167 3.32 -15.23 3.10
C ILE A 167 2.01 -15.15 3.91
N TYR A 168 1.47 -13.95 4.08
CA TYR A 168 0.26 -13.66 4.86
C TYR A 168 0.37 -13.97 6.35
N GLN A 169 1.55 -13.76 6.93
CA GLN A 169 1.80 -13.95 8.37
C GLN A 169 0.94 -13.04 9.25
N ASN A 170 0.57 -11.86 8.75
CA ASN A 170 -0.21 -10.85 9.47
C ASN A 170 -1.73 -10.96 9.24
N ILE A 171 -2.22 -11.95 8.50
CA ILE A 171 -3.67 -12.23 8.45
C ILE A 171 -4.11 -12.86 9.78
N LYS A 172 -5.17 -12.31 10.39
CA LYS A 172 -5.67 -12.76 11.69
C LYS A 172 -6.23 -14.19 11.68
N ASP A 173 -7.05 -14.52 10.69
CA ASP A 173 -7.60 -15.87 10.48
C ASP A 173 -7.50 -16.25 9.01
N LEU A 174 -6.35 -16.84 8.65
CA LEU A 174 -6.03 -17.20 7.27
C LEU A 174 -7.06 -18.16 6.66
N ASN A 175 -7.55 -19.12 7.43
CA ASN A 175 -8.47 -20.15 6.93
C ASN A 175 -9.84 -19.54 6.58
N LYS A 176 -10.42 -18.75 7.49
CA LYS A 176 -11.70 -18.07 7.20
C LYS A 176 -11.57 -17.06 6.07
N THR A 177 -10.47 -16.30 6.05
CA THR A 177 -10.23 -15.34 4.98
C THR A 177 -10.13 -16.04 3.63
N TYR A 178 -9.48 -17.21 3.57
CA TYR A 178 -9.43 -18.03 2.37
C TYR A 178 -10.82 -18.54 1.94
N GLU A 179 -11.63 -19.02 2.88
CA GLU A 179 -13.01 -19.46 2.60
C GLU A 179 -13.87 -18.31 2.01
N VAL A 180 -13.78 -17.10 2.59
CA VAL A 180 -14.45 -15.90 2.06
C VAL A 180 -14.05 -15.63 0.61
N ILE A 181 -12.76 -15.71 0.28
CA ILE A 181 -12.27 -15.45 -1.08
C ILE A 181 -12.77 -16.50 -2.08
N VAL A 182 -12.77 -17.78 -1.68
CA VAL A 182 -13.17 -18.88 -2.57
C VAL A 182 -14.69 -18.89 -2.80
N HIS A 183 -15.47 -18.62 -1.76
CA HIS A 183 -16.94 -18.68 -1.83
C HIS A 183 -17.60 -17.35 -2.18
N GLY A 184 -16.93 -16.21 -1.94
CA GLY A 184 -17.44 -14.88 -2.28
C GLY A 184 -17.24 -14.44 -3.73
N ASN A 185 -16.53 -15.23 -4.54
CA ASN A 185 -16.38 -15.03 -5.99
C ASN A 185 -17.35 -15.89 -6.84
N GLN A 186 -18.32 -16.55 -6.20
CA GLN A 186 -19.44 -17.27 -6.86
C GLN A 186 -20.69 -16.39 -6.88
#